data_AF-A0A7S1WYX3-F1
#
_entry.id   AF-A0A7S1WYX3-F1
#
_cell.length_a   1.000
_cell.length_b   1.000
_cell.length_c   1.000
_cell.angle_alpha   90.00
_cell.angle_beta   90.00
_cell.angle_gamma   90.00
#
_symmetry.space_group_name_H-M   'P 1'
#
loop_
_entity.id
_entity.type
_entity.pdbx_description
1 polymer ?
#
loop_
_entity_poly.entity_id
_entity_poly.type
_entity_poly.pdbx_seq_one_letter_code
_entity_poly.pdbx_strand_id
1 'polypeptide(L)'
;QEGTDADVPDHFLNIPECFLRQAAFDPDQGMQFWLETLLQGSLFPASIPSVQTAMLWVRVHAQSDEHCRNALAIILCRKARFQEDFLVLLEQRQLQQLLASSSGKIGSAGVQTAVACVAEHFPDKEKAHEQLVRLMESKDNNVFRSLEKLAKIPDQLEVSNKLIHDLLTRVPTRSGAREFVRTVTQRLLPSPLHPEHFRAMMQTDL
;
A
#
# COMPACT_ATOMS: atom_id res chain seq x y z
N GLN A 1 24.28 17.19 -28.75
CA GLN A 1 25.08 16.59 -27.66
C GLN A 1 24.15 15.62 -26.95
N GLU A 2 24.28 14.35 -27.32
CA GLU A 2 23.57 13.22 -26.74
C GLU A 2 24.04 13.08 -25.28
N GLY A 3 23.10 13.08 -24.35
CA GLY A 3 23.37 12.73 -22.97
C GLY A 3 23.70 11.25 -22.93
N THR A 4 24.94 10.91 -22.61
CA THR A 4 25.39 9.57 -22.30
C THR A 4 24.43 8.91 -21.32
N ASP A 5 23.85 7.78 -21.73
CA ASP A 5 23.28 6.78 -20.84
C ASP A 5 24.36 6.45 -19.82
N ALA A 6 24.29 7.06 -18.64
CA ALA A 6 25.21 6.76 -17.56
C ALA A 6 24.82 5.37 -17.07
N ASP A 7 25.57 4.36 -17.50
CA ASP A 7 25.44 2.99 -17.02
C ASP A 7 25.42 3.03 -15.50
N VAL A 8 24.25 2.76 -14.91
CA VAL A 8 24.08 2.73 -13.45
C VAL A 8 24.95 1.57 -12.99
N PRO A 9 26.02 1.81 -12.20
CA PRO A 9 26.92 0.74 -11.81
C PRO A 9 26.13 -0.39 -11.12
N ASP A 10 26.38 -1.65 -11.51
CA ASP A 10 25.59 -2.81 -11.08
C ASP A 10 25.40 -2.90 -9.55
N HIS A 11 26.34 -2.36 -8.76
CA HIS A 11 26.23 -2.34 -7.31
C HIS A 11 25.11 -1.44 -6.76
N PHE A 12 24.62 -0.45 -7.51
CA PHE A 12 23.44 0.34 -7.13
C PHE A 12 22.14 -0.45 -7.28
N LEU A 13 22.10 -1.46 -8.16
CA LEU A 13 20.95 -2.38 -8.30
C LEU A 13 20.83 -3.31 -7.09
N ASN A 14 21.91 -3.48 -6.32
CA ASN A 14 21.89 -4.23 -5.06
C ASN A 14 21.21 -3.46 -3.91
N ILE A 15 21.03 -2.13 -4.02
CA ILE A 15 20.43 -1.33 -2.94
C ILE A 15 18.96 -1.70 -2.72
N PRO A 16 18.08 -1.73 -3.75
CA PRO A 16 16.72 -2.28 -3.62
C PRO A 16 16.69 -3.69 -3.03
N GLU A 17 17.60 -4.56 -3.47
CA GLU A 17 17.70 -5.95 -3.00
C GLU A 17 17.98 -6.05 -1.49
N CYS A 18 18.90 -5.23 -0.98
CA CYS A 18 19.18 -5.16 0.46
C CYS A 18 17.94 -4.76 1.27
N PHE A 19 17.19 -3.76 0.80
CA PHE A 19 15.97 -3.32 1.48
C PHE A 19 14.85 -4.37 1.43
N LEU A 20 14.66 -5.03 0.28
CA LEU A 20 13.67 -6.09 0.13
C LEU A 20 13.94 -7.23 1.11
N ARG A 21 15.20 -7.69 1.21
CA ARG A 21 15.59 -8.74 2.16
C ARG A 21 15.36 -8.33 3.61
N GLN A 22 15.84 -7.15 4.00
CA GLN A 22 15.69 -6.68 5.37
C GLN A 22 14.20 -6.55 5.74
N ALA A 23 13.38 -5.96 4.89
CA ALA A 23 11.95 -5.79 5.17
C ALA A 23 11.16 -7.10 5.15
N ALA A 24 11.52 -8.07 4.32
CA ALA A 24 10.85 -9.37 4.29
C ALA A 24 11.08 -10.17 5.58
N PHE A 25 12.27 -10.10 6.16
CA PHE A 25 12.65 -10.90 7.33
C PHE A 25 12.76 -10.09 8.63
N ASP A 26 12.37 -8.82 8.62
CA ASP A 26 12.30 -8.00 9.82
C ASP A 26 11.21 -8.51 10.79
N PRO A 27 11.59 -9.03 11.98
CA PRO A 27 10.63 -9.54 12.95
C PRO A 27 9.74 -8.44 13.54
N ASP A 28 10.23 -7.20 13.59
CA ASP A 28 9.58 -6.08 14.28
C ASP A 28 8.71 -5.24 13.31
N GLN A 29 8.71 -5.58 12.02
CA GLN A 29 8.01 -4.87 10.94
C GLN A 29 8.39 -3.37 10.80
N GLY A 30 9.37 -2.86 11.55
CA GLY A 30 9.80 -1.46 11.51
C GLY A 30 10.37 -1.05 10.15
N MET A 31 11.05 -1.97 9.47
CA MET A 31 11.57 -1.81 8.12
C MET A 31 10.49 -1.87 7.05
N GLN A 32 9.31 -2.43 7.33
CA GLN A 32 8.20 -2.41 6.37
C GLN A 32 7.68 -0.99 6.13
N PHE A 33 7.65 -0.15 7.17
CA PHE A 33 7.28 1.26 7.03
C PHE A 33 8.26 2.01 6.12
N TRP A 34 9.56 1.79 6.30
CA TRP A 34 10.60 2.37 5.44
C TRP A 34 10.52 1.82 4.02
N LEU A 35 10.23 0.53 3.85
CA LEU A 35 10.06 -0.09 2.55
C LEU A 35 8.92 0.59 1.77
N GLU A 36 7.76 0.82 2.38
CA GLU A 36 6.65 1.52 1.71
C GLU A 36 7.05 2.94 1.29
N THR A 37 7.79 3.64 2.16
CA THR A 37 8.31 4.98 1.85
C THR A 37 9.32 4.93 0.69
N LEU A 38 10.22 3.95 0.68
CA LEU A 38 11.26 3.80 -0.34
C LEU A 38 10.67 3.36 -1.69
N LEU A 39 9.79 2.36 -1.69
CA LEU A 39 9.15 1.83 -2.90
C LEU A 39 8.23 2.87 -3.57
N GLN A 40 7.59 3.74 -2.78
CA GLN A 40 6.64 4.73 -3.31
C GLN A 40 7.24 6.12 -3.51
N GLY A 41 8.33 6.45 -2.81
CA GLY A 41 8.86 7.82 -2.77
C GLY A 41 10.29 7.98 -3.27
N SER A 42 11.12 6.94 -3.27
CA SER A 42 12.58 7.10 -3.44
C SER A 42 13.19 6.26 -4.56
N LEU A 43 12.73 5.01 -4.72
CA LEU A 43 13.26 4.10 -5.73
C LEU A 43 12.65 4.35 -7.12
N PHE A 44 11.39 4.78 -7.18
CA PHE A 44 10.68 5.10 -8.41
C PHE A 44 9.93 6.43 -8.27
N PRO A 45 10.60 7.56 -8.50
CA PRO A 45 9.94 8.86 -8.52
C PRO A 45 8.77 8.87 -9.50
N ALA A 46 7.69 9.58 -9.18
CA ALA A 46 6.52 9.73 -10.04
C ALA A 46 6.83 10.36 -11.42
N SER A 47 8.03 10.93 -11.60
CA SER A 47 8.51 11.44 -12.89
C SER A 47 8.97 10.35 -13.85
N ILE A 48 9.20 9.12 -13.40
CA ILE A 48 9.62 8.00 -14.25
C ILE A 48 8.38 7.39 -14.92
N PRO A 49 8.34 7.27 -16.26
CA PRO A 49 7.25 6.62 -16.98
C PRO A 49 7.00 5.18 -16.55
N SER A 50 5.74 4.75 -16.56
CA SER A 50 5.30 3.40 -16.17
C SER A 50 6.05 2.26 -16.87
N VAL A 51 6.39 2.40 -18.16
CA VAL A 51 7.21 1.44 -18.92
C VAL A 51 8.62 1.32 -18.34
N GLN A 52 9.27 2.45 -18.04
CA GLN A 52 10.64 2.46 -17.50
C GLN A 52 10.68 1.85 -16.10
N THR A 53 9.69 2.18 -15.27
CA THR A 53 9.52 1.55 -13.95
C THR A 53 9.36 0.04 -14.07
N ALA A 54 8.52 -0.44 -15.01
CA ALA A 54 8.35 -1.87 -15.27
C ALA A 54 9.68 -2.54 -15.69
N MET A 55 10.41 -1.93 -16.63
CA MET A 55 11.68 -2.46 -17.12
C MET A 55 12.76 -2.52 -16.04
N LEU A 56 12.81 -1.53 -15.15
CA LEU A 56 13.71 -1.55 -13.99
C LEU A 56 13.38 -2.73 -13.06
N TRP A 57 12.10 -3.00 -12.79
CA TRP A 57 11.71 -4.17 -12.00
C TRP A 57 12.05 -5.50 -12.66
N VAL A 58 11.89 -5.59 -13.98
CA VAL A 58 12.31 -6.77 -14.75
C VAL A 58 13.82 -6.98 -14.63
N ARG A 59 14.61 -5.91 -14.80
CA ARG A 59 16.08 -5.98 -14.68
C ARG A 59 16.51 -6.38 -13.28
N VAL A 60 15.95 -5.76 -12.23
CA VAL A 60 16.20 -6.14 -10.83
C VAL A 60 15.87 -7.61 -10.61
N HIS A 61 14.67 -8.05 -11.02
CA HIS A 61 14.26 -9.44 -10.86
C HIS A 61 15.15 -10.45 -11.62
N ALA A 62 15.61 -10.10 -12.82
CA ALA A 62 16.49 -10.93 -13.63
C ALA A 62 17.90 -11.10 -13.05
N GLN A 63 18.40 -10.07 -12.35
CA GLN A 63 19.73 -10.07 -11.72
C GLN A 63 19.71 -10.57 -10.27
N SER A 64 18.57 -10.49 -9.60
CA SER A 64 18.38 -10.98 -8.24
C SER A 64 18.67 -12.47 -8.08
N ASP A 65 19.17 -12.87 -6.92
CA ASP A 65 19.21 -14.28 -6.53
C ASP A 65 17.83 -14.79 -6.08
N GLU A 66 17.74 -16.10 -5.82
CA GLU A 66 16.51 -16.73 -5.34
C GLU A 66 16.02 -16.15 -4.02
N HIS A 67 16.94 -15.75 -3.15
CA HIS A 67 16.62 -15.19 -1.85
C HIS A 67 15.93 -13.81 -1.98
N CYS A 68 16.41 -12.94 -2.87
CA CYS A 68 15.78 -11.68 -3.22
C CYS A 68 14.38 -11.86 -3.81
N ARG A 69 14.23 -12.81 -4.74
CA ARG A 69 12.92 -13.10 -5.34
C ARG A 69 11.92 -13.60 -4.31
N ASN A 70 12.35 -14.46 -3.38
CA ASN A 70 11.53 -14.92 -2.26
C ASN A 70 11.15 -13.76 -1.32
N ALA A 71 12.08 -12.86 -1.03
CA ALA A 71 11.80 -11.67 -0.22
C ALA A 71 10.75 -10.76 -0.87
N LEU A 72 10.86 -10.51 -2.18
CA LEU A 72 9.87 -9.76 -2.95
C LEU A 72 8.49 -10.44 -2.91
N ALA A 73 8.43 -11.76 -3.11
CA ALA A 73 7.18 -12.52 -3.04
C ALA A 73 6.52 -12.40 -1.66
N ILE A 74 7.30 -12.51 -0.56
CA ILE A 74 6.80 -12.32 0.81
C ILE A 74 6.18 -10.93 0.99
N ILE A 75 6.86 -9.88 0.53
CA ILE A 75 6.37 -8.50 0.62
C ILE A 75 5.05 -8.34 -0.15
N LEU A 76 4.99 -8.82 -1.39
CA LEU A 76 3.78 -8.75 -2.21
C LEU A 76 2.61 -9.52 -1.58
N CYS A 77 2.87 -10.72 -1.05
CA CYS A 77 1.85 -11.49 -0.33
C CYS A 77 1.34 -10.76 0.93
N ARG A 78 2.22 -10.09 1.69
CA ARG A 78 1.81 -9.29 2.85
C ARG A 78 0.92 -8.11 2.43
N LYS A 79 1.28 -7.41 1.35
CA LYS A 79 0.45 -6.32 0.80
C LYS A 79 -0.91 -6.81 0.34
N ALA A 80 -0.97 -7.93 -0.38
CA ALA A 80 -2.23 -8.54 -0.81
C ALA A 80 -3.13 -8.92 0.38
N ARG A 81 -2.56 -9.56 1.41
CA ARG A 81 -3.30 -9.89 2.65
C ARG A 81 -3.83 -8.64 3.36
N PHE A 82 -3.01 -7.58 3.45
CA PHE A 82 -3.47 -6.32 4.02
C PHE A 82 -4.65 -5.73 3.24
N GLN A 83 -4.59 -5.75 1.90
CA GLN A 83 -5.70 -5.28 1.04
C GLN A 83 -6.99 -6.09 1.28
N GLU A 84 -6.88 -7.43 1.34
CA GLU A 84 -8.00 -8.33 1.62
C GLU A 84 -8.62 -8.05 2.99
N ASP A 85 -7.79 -8.02 4.05
CA ASP A 85 -8.26 -7.75 5.42
C ASP A 85 -8.90 -6.35 5.53
N PHE A 86 -8.35 -5.36 4.82
CA PHE A 86 -8.90 -4.01 4.81
C PHE A 86 -10.24 -3.92 4.06
N LEU A 87 -10.40 -4.67 2.96
CA LEU A 87 -11.70 -4.78 2.28
C LEU A 87 -12.75 -5.42 3.18
N VAL A 88 -12.39 -6.48 3.89
CA VAL A 88 -13.27 -7.11 4.89
C VAL A 88 -13.70 -6.10 5.96
N LEU A 89 -12.76 -5.29 6.47
CA LEU A 89 -13.09 -4.23 7.43
C LEU A 89 -14.10 -3.21 6.87
N LEU A 90 -13.92 -2.76 5.62
CA LEU A 90 -14.83 -1.83 4.98
C LEU A 90 -16.23 -2.43 4.77
N GLU A 91 -16.31 -3.70 4.39
CA GLU A 91 -17.57 -4.46 4.26
C GLU A 91 -18.28 -4.60 5.60
N GLN A 92 -17.57 -4.97 6.67
CA GLN A 92 -18.14 -5.06 8.02
C GLN A 92 -18.70 -3.71 8.49
N ARG A 93 -17.99 -2.61 8.20
CA ARG A 93 -18.49 -1.27 8.50
C ARG A 93 -19.77 -0.96 7.73
N GLN A 94 -19.82 -1.29 6.44
CA GLN A 94 -21.02 -1.07 5.61
C GLN A 94 -22.21 -1.87 6.13
N LEU A 95 -22.00 -3.15 6.47
CA LEU A 95 -23.01 -4.00 7.08
C LEU A 95 -23.51 -3.42 8.40
N GLN A 96 -22.61 -2.93 9.25
CA GLN A 96 -22.98 -2.27 10.51
C GLN A 96 -23.88 -1.04 10.27
N GLN A 97 -23.58 -0.22 9.27
CA GLN A 97 -24.41 0.95 8.94
C GLN A 97 -25.82 0.56 8.45
N LEU A 98 -25.92 -0.50 7.65
CA LEU A 98 -27.19 -1.02 7.15
C LEU A 98 -28.05 -1.61 8.29
N LEU A 99 -27.43 -2.37 9.20
CA LEU A 99 -28.10 -2.99 10.34
C LEU A 99 -28.50 -1.97 11.42
N ALA A 100 -27.66 -0.96 11.68
CA ALA A 100 -27.98 0.11 12.63
C ALA A 100 -29.21 0.93 12.18
N SER A 101 -29.48 0.96 10.88
CA SER A 101 -30.67 1.60 10.30
C SER A 101 -31.95 0.77 10.46
N SER A 102 -31.85 -0.54 10.74
CA SER A 102 -32.98 -1.48 10.79
C SER A 102 -33.24 -2.10 12.17
N SER A 103 -32.25 -2.15 13.05
CA SER A 103 -32.38 -2.67 14.42
C SER A 103 -31.32 -2.02 15.31
N GLY A 104 -31.76 -1.20 16.27
CA GLY A 104 -30.87 -0.54 17.21
C GLY A 104 -30.08 -1.58 18.03
N LYS A 105 -28.75 -1.56 17.91
CA LYS A 105 -27.73 -2.30 18.70
C LYS A 105 -27.24 -3.66 18.18
N ILE A 106 -27.21 -3.91 16.87
CA ILE A 106 -26.50 -5.08 16.32
C ILE A 106 -25.28 -4.64 15.51
N GLY A 107 -24.10 -5.17 15.89
CA GLY A 107 -22.99 -5.38 14.96
C GLY A 107 -21.66 -4.65 15.20
N SER A 108 -21.25 -4.36 16.44
CA SER A 108 -19.86 -3.89 16.69
C SER A 108 -18.83 -5.03 16.61
N ALA A 109 -19.22 -6.27 16.94
CA ALA A 109 -18.28 -7.39 17.04
C ALA A 109 -17.54 -7.70 15.72
N GLY A 110 -18.25 -7.70 14.58
CA GLY A 110 -17.64 -7.95 13.26
C GLY A 110 -16.62 -6.88 12.87
N VAL A 111 -16.93 -5.60 13.11
CA VAL A 111 -16.01 -4.49 12.88
C VAL A 111 -14.81 -4.59 13.82
N GLN A 112 -15.00 -4.91 15.10
CA GLN A 112 -13.89 -5.05 16.05
C GLN A 112 -12.95 -6.21 15.68
N THR A 113 -13.50 -7.36 15.26
CA THR A 113 -12.67 -8.48 14.77
C THR A 113 -11.88 -8.08 13.53
N ALA A 114 -12.51 -7.41 12.55
CA ALA A 114 -11.82 -6.96 11.34
C ALA A 114 -10.77 -5.88 11.63
N VAL A 115 -11.03 -4.98 12.59
CA VAL A 115 -10.03 -4.02 13.07
C VAL A 115 -8.83 -4.73 13.67
N ALA A 116 -9.04 -5.76 14.49
CA ALA A 116 -7.95 -6.56 15.06
C ALA A 116 -7.12 -7.23 13.95
N CYS A 117 -7.76 -7.84 12.94
CA CYS A 117 -7.07 -8.43 11.79
C CYS A 117 -6.20 -7.40 11.05
N VAL A 118 -6.72 -6.21 10.76
CA VAL A 118 -5.96 -5.15 10.07
C VAL A 118 -4.82 -4.62 10.95
N ALA A 119 -5.01 -4.53 12.27
CA ALA A 119 -4.00 -4.03 13.21
C ALA A 119 -2.75 -4.94 13.29
N GLU A 120 -2.88 -6.25 13.01
CA GLU A 120 -1.75 -7.20 12.99
C GLU A 120 -0.68 -6.88 11.94
N HIS A 121 -1.02 -6.06 10.93
CA HIS A 121 -0.10 -5.61 9.88
C HIS A 121 0.72 -4.38 10.26
N PHE A 122 0.65 -3.94 11.52
CA PHE A 122 1.38 -2.79 12.03
C PHE A 122 2.37 -3.21 13.12
N PRO A 123 3.55 -2.58 13.20
CA PRO A 123 4.51 -2.80 14.29
C PRO A 123 3.90 -2.57 15.67
N ASP A 124 3.16 -1.47 15.82
CA ASP A 124 2.43 -1.11 17.04
C ASP A 124 0.94 -1.42 16.85
N LYS A 125 0.59 -2.67 17.16
CA LYS A 125 -0.76 -3.23 16.95
C LYS A 125 -1.81 -2.52 17.78
N GLU A 126 -1.51 -2.21 19.03
CA GLU A 126 -2.45 -1.55 19.95
C GLU A 126 -2.78 -0.14 19.44
N LYS A 127 -1.75 0.64 19.07
CA LYS A 127 -1.95 1.97 18.51
C LYS A 127 -2.66 1.92 17.15
N ALA A 128 -2.33 0.95 16.30
CA ALA A 128 -3.03 0.77 15.03
C ALA A 128 -4.51 0.44 15.25
N HIS A 129 -4.82 -0.45 16.19
CA HIS A 129 -6.18 -0.76 16.59
C HIS A 129 -6.95 0.49 17.04
N GLU A 130 -6.38 1.30 17.95
CA GLU A 130 -7.02 2.55 18.38
C GLU A 130 -7.29 3.52 17.21
N GLN A 131 -6.33 3.68 16.31
CA GLN A 131 -6.47 4.57 15.15
C GLN A 131 -7.52 4.04 14.15
N LEU A 132 -7.59 2.72 13.95
CA LEU A 132 -8.61 2.08 13.12
C LEU A 132 -10.00 2.24 13.71
N VAL A 133 -10.17 2.03 15.02
CA VAL A 133 -11.46 2.27 15.70
C VAL A 133 -11.91 3.72 15.48
N ARG A 134 -11.02 4.69 15.74
CA ARG A 134 -11.31 6.12 15.52
C ARG A 134 -11.63 6.42 14.04
N LEU A 135 -10.91 5.78 13.11
CA LEU A 135 -11.19 5.92 11.68
C LEU A 135 -12.59 5.39 11.37
N MET A 136 -12.97 4.20 11.87
CA MET A 136 -14.28 3.57 11.62
C MET A 136 -15.45 4.38 12.18
N GLU A 137 -15.25 5.09 13.29
CA GLU A 137 -16.22 6.01 13.90
C GLU A 137 -16.46 7.29 13.09
N SER A 138 -15.62 7.58 12.09
CA SER A 138 -15.79 8.73 11.21
C SER A 138 -17.11 8.69 10.44
N LYS A 139 -17.78 9.84 10.40
CA LYS A 139 -19.03 10.04 9.64
C LYS A 139 -18.81 10.44 8.18
N ASP A 140 -17.57 10.75 7.78
CA ASP A 140 -17.30 11.09 6.38
C ASP A 140 -17.25 9.83 5.51
N ASN A 141 -18.41 9.45 4.97
CA ASN A 141 -18.54 8.30 4.07
C ASN A 141 -17.70 8.42 2.79
N ASN A 142 -17.23 9.62 2.41
CA ASN A 142 -16.35 9.77 1.24
C ASN A 142 -14.94 9.26 1.51
N VAL A 143 -14.48 9.29 2.77
CA VAL A 143 -13.21 8.68 3.17
C VAL A 143 -13.26 7.18 2.88
N PHE A 144 -14.32 6.51 3.32
CA PHE A 144 -14.46 5.06 3.13
C PHE A 144 -14.65 4.67 1.66
N ARG A 145 -15.43 5.43 0.88
CA ARG A 145 -15.53 5.21 -0.57
C ARG A 145 -14.19 5.34 -1.28
N SER A 146 -13.34 6.27 -0.84
CA SER A 146 -12.03 6.48 -1.45
C SER A 146 -11.04 5.37 -1.05
N LEU A 147 -11.10 4.95 0.21
CA LEU A 147 -10.32 3.79 0.71
C LEU A 147 -10.74 2.49 0.01
N GLU A 148 -12.04 2.27 -0.20
CA GLU A 148 -12.56 1.10 -0.93
C GLU A 148 -12.05 1.08 -2.38
N LYS A 149 -12.08 2.23 -3.07
CA LYS A 149 -11.54 2.36 -4.42
C LYS A 149 -10.03 2.09 -4.47
N LEU A 150 -9.28 2.57 -3.48
CA LEU A 150 -7.84 2.30 -3.39
C LEU A 150 -7.56 0.81 -3.12
N ALA A 151 -8.31 0.19 -2.20
CA ALA A 151 -8.14 -1.22 -1.85
C ALA A 151 -8.50 -2.17 -3.02
N LYS A 152 -9.42 -1.75 -3.90
CA LYS A 152 -9.74 -2.45 -5.16
C LYS A 152 -8.71 -2.24 -6.28
N ILE A 153 -7.67 -1.45 -6.01
CA ILE A 153 -6.55 -1.16 -6.92
C ILE A 153 -7.03 -0.50 -8.23
N PRO A 154 -6.99 0.83 -8.33
CA PRO A 154 -7.31 1.51 -9.58
C PRO A 154 -6.39 1.07 -10.73
N ASP A 155 -6.91 1.07 -11.96
CA ASP A 155 -6.13 0.71 -13.15
C ASP A 155 -5.04 1.72 -13.53
N GLN A 156 -5.13 2.94 -13.00
CA GLN A 156 -4.28 4.09 -13.32
C GLN A 156 -3.69 4.69 -12.04
N LEU A 157 -2.39 4.98 -12.08
CA LEU A 157 -1.64 5.59 -10.98
C LEU A 157 -2.13 7.00 -10.67
N GLU A 158 -2.53 7.78 -11.67
CA GLU A 158 -3.06 9.13 -11.45
C GLU A 158 -4.35 9.10 -10.62
N VAL A 159 -5.20 8.09 -10.84
CA VAL A 159 -6.43 7.89 -10.06
C VAL A 159 -6.08 7.56 -8.62
N SER A 160 -5.13 6.65 -8.41
CA SER A 160 -4.61 6.30 -7.09
C SER A 160 -4.05 7.52 -6.35
N ASN A 161 -3.19 8.30 -7.00
CA ASN A 161 -2.57 9.51 -6.43
C ASN A 161 -3.61 10.58 -6.08
N LYS A 162 -4.60 10.79 -6.94
CA LYS A 162 -5.70 11.72 -6.69
C LYS A 162 -6.54 11.29 -5.48
N LEU A 163 -6.89 10.00 -5.39
CA LEU A 163 -7.64 9.46 -4.24
C LEU A 163 -6.87 9.66 -2.94
N ILE A 164 -5.56 9.43 -2.94
CA ILE A 164 -4.70 9.63 -1.75
C ILE A 164 -4.65 11.10 -1.36
N HIS A 165 -4.44 11.99 -2.33
CA HIS A 165 -4.46 13.43 -2.08
C HIS A 165 -5.80 13.87 -1.47
N ASP A 166 -6.91 13.49 -2.08
CA ASP A 166 -8.26 13.84 -1.61
C ASP A 166 -8.56 13.26 -0.22
N LEU A 167 -8.09 12.05 0.08
CA LEU A 167 -8.17 11.45 1.41
C LEU A 167 -7.41 12.26 2.46
N LEU A 168 -6.15 12.60 2.19
CA LEU A 168 -5.30 13.31 3.13
C LEU A 168 -5.77 14.74 3.40
N THR A 169 -6.41 15.41 2.43
CA THR A 169 -7.01 16.73 2.65
C THR A 169 -8.23 16.69 3.58
N ARG A 170 -9.01 15.60 3.55
CA ARG A 170 -10.20 15.41 4.40
C ARG A 170 -9.89 15.02 5.84
N VAL A 171 -8.73 14.40 6.06
CA VAL A 171 -8.32 13.96 7.41
C VAL A 171 -7.61 15.09 8.16
N PRO A 172 -8.02 15.42 9.39
CA PRO A 172 -7.42 16.50 10.18
C PRO A 172 -5.96 16.21 10.55
N THR A 173 -5.13 17.24 10.58
CA THR A 173 -3.69 17.16 10.89
C THR A 173 -3.39 16.97 12.38
N ARG A 174 -4.26 17.44 13.28
CA ARG A 174 -3.94 17.62 14.71
C ARG A 174 -3.80 16.34 15.55
N SER A 175 -4.13 15.17 15.02
CA SER A 175 -4.29 13.93 15.81
C SER A 175 -3.40 12.76 15.39
N GLY A 176 -2.45 12.97 14.47
CA GLY A 176 -1.70 11.85 13.85
C GLY A 176 -2.56 10.98 12.93
N ALA A 177 -3.87 11.20 12.86
CA ALA A 177 -4.79 10.47 11.98
C ALA A 177 -4.40 10.61 10.50
N ARG A 178 -3.92 11.79 10.08
CA ARG A 178 -3.42 11.99 8.71
C ARG A 178 -2.21 11.10 8.41
N GLU A 179 -1.30 10.94 9.36
CA GLU A 179 -0.14 10.05 9.20
C GLU A 179 -0.60 8.59 9.13
N PHE A 180 -1.50 8.19 10.03
CA PHE A 180 -2.05 6.84 10.02
C PHE A 180 -2.77 6.51 8.70
N VAL A 181 -3.64 7.42 8.22
CA VAL A 181 -4.32 7.26 6.93
C VAL A 181 -3.32 7.23 5.77
N ARG A 182 -2.25 8.05 5.81
CA ARG A 182 -1.17 7.97 4.83
C ARG A 182 -0.56 6.56 4.83
N THR A 183 -0.20 6.02 5.98
CA THR A 183 0.37 4.67 6.08
C THR A 183 -0.61 3.60 5.54
N VAL A 184 -1.90 3.70 5.87
CA VAL A 184 -2.93 2.81 5.31
C VAL A 184 -2.96 2.91 3.79
N THR A 185 -2.99 4.12 3.23
CA THR A 185 -3.02 4.31 1.77
C THR A 185 -1.77 3.75 1.09
N GLN A 186 -0.60 3.90 1.70
CA GLN A 186 0.64 3.33 1.18
C GLN A 186 0.56 1.79 1.15
N ARG A 187 0.08 1.15 2.23
CA ARG A 187 -0.07 -0.31 2.26
C ARG A 187 -1.15 -0.83 1.31
N LEU A 188 -2.21 -0.05 1.05
CA LEU A 188 -3.25 -0.39 0.07
C LEU A 188 -2.77 -0.32 -1.39
N LEU A 189 -1.77 0.51 -1.70
CA LEU A 189 -1.25 0.58 -3.07
C LEU A 189 -0.46 -0.68 -3.41
N PRO A 190 -0.62 -1.26 -4.60
CA PRO A 190 0.18 -2.41 -5.07
C PRO A 190 1.62 -2.02 -5.45
N SER A 191 2.13 -0.86 -5.00
CA SER A 191 3.51 -0.46 -5.25
C SER A 191 4.45 -1.55 -4.73
N PRO A 192 5.36 -2.07 -5.56
CA PRO A 192 5.88 -1.42 -6.77
C PRO A 192 5.34 -1.93 -8.11
N LEU A 193 4.41 -2.89 -8.07
CA LEU A 193 3.91 -3.63 -9.23
C LEU A 193 2.47 -3.23 -9.56
N HIS A 194 2.26 -1.94 -9.80
CA HIS A 194 0.95 -1.44 -10.21
C HIS A 194 0.52 -2.07 -11.55
N PRO A 195 -0.76 -2.44 -11.75
CA PRO A 195 -1.25 -3.04 -13.00
C PRO A 195 -0.87 -2.24 -14.26
N GLU A 196 -0.84 -0.91 -14.13
CA GLU A 196 -0.40 -0.01 -15.19
C GLU A 196 1.03 -0.27 -15.68
N HIS A 197 1.97 -0.58 -14.77
CA HIS A 197 3.36 -0.89 -15.14
C HIS A 197 3.41 -2.11 -16.09
N PHE A 198 2.67 -3.17 -15.75
CA PHE A 198 2.61 -4.37 -16.58
C PHE A 198 1.90 -4.12 -17.91
N ARG A 199 0.80 -3.37 -17.89
CA ARG A 199 0.08 -3.01 -19.12
C ARG A 199 0.98 -2.24 -20.08
N ALA A 200 1.71 -1.26 -19.56
CA ALA A 200 2.63 -0.45 -20.34
C ALA A 200 3.75 -1.31 -20.96
N MET A 201 4.31 -2.26 -20.19
CA MET A 201 5.28 -3.23 -20.69
C MET A 201 4.70 -4.13 -21.80
N MET A 202 3.49 -4.67 -21.61
CA MET A 202 2.85 -5.57 -22.59
C MET A 202 2.42 -4.86 -23.89
N GLN A 203 2.32 -3.52 -23.87
CA GLN A 203 1.99 -2.69 -25.04
C GLN A 203 3.23 -2.17 -25.78
N THR A 204 4.42 -2.42 -25.23
CA THR A 204 5.68 -2.04 -25.87
C THR A 204 6.12 -3.21 -26.73
N ASP A 205 6.20 -3.02 -28.05
CA ASP A 205 6.89 -3.96 -28.93
C ASP A 205 8.39 -3.94 -28.53
N LEU A 206 8.83 -4.98 -27.82
CA LEU A 206 10.24 -5.21 -27.47
C LEU A 206 11.01 -5.78 -28.66
#